data_AF-A0A9E3QEC1-F1
#
_entry.id   AF-A0A9E3QEC1-F1
#
_cell.length_a   1.000
_cell.length_b   1.000
_cell.length_c   1.000
_cell.angle_alpha   90.00
_cell.angle_beta   90.00
_cell.angle_gamma   90.00
#
_symmetry.space_group_name_H-M   'P 1'
#
loop_
_entity.id
_entity.type
_entity.pdbx_description
1 polymer ?
#
loop_
_entity_poly.entity_id
_entity_poly.type
_entity_poly.pdbx_seq_one_letter_code
_entity_poly.pdbx_strand_id
1 'polypeptide(L)'
;MENALHLATEWLLRASCEVGQDYFQLPVAGLEEPQYRERVYCYELYHRWRTHWARHFPFSLAGEIDKQRHPLIRNLTKPDFLVHIPGQMMNLLIVEVKPGNRDIAEMMKDLRTLTAFRREFGVGKNYDAAYFWIYGLDSDGWNALRGYPESSLLKSSAASFTSGSG
;
A
#
# COMPACT_ATOMS: atom_id res chain seq x y z
N MET A 1 -18.00 7.47 8.41
CA MET A 1 -16.76 6.89 7.85
C MET A 1 -15.63 6.82 8.86
N GLU A 2 -15.42 7.84 9.71
CA GLU A 2 -14.27 7.88 10.64
C GLU A 2 -14.16 6.65 11.56
N ASN A 3 -15.29 6.18 12.13
CA ASN A 3 -15.32 4.93 12.89
C ASN A 3 -14.96 3.68 12.05
N ALA A 4 -15.39 3.64 10.78
CA ALA A 4 -15.09 2.51 9.91
C ALA A 4 -13.60 2.45 9.52
N LEU A 5 -12.99 3.62 9.23
CA LEU A 5 -11.56 3.69 8.97
C LEU A 5 -10.77 3.26 10.21
N HIS A 6 -11.15 3.74 11.40
CA HIS A 6 -10.51 3.36 12.66
C HIS A 6 -10.48 1.84 12.86
N LEU A 7 -11.64 1.17 12.70
CA LEU A 7 -11.73 -0.29 12.82
C LEU A 7 -10.88 -1.01 11.77
N ALA A 8 -10.94 -0.57 10.51
CA ALA A 8 -10.14 -1.18 9.44
C ALA A 8 -8.63 -1.07 9.73
N THR A 9 -8.19 0.08 10.25
CA THR A 9 -6.80 0.34 10.65
C THR A 9 -6.40 -0.49 11.86
N GLU A 10 -7.26 -0.61 12.87
CA GLU A 10 -7.01 -1.45 14.04
C GLU A 10 -6.83 -2.93 13.64
N TRP A 11 -7.70 -3.44 12.76
CA TRP A 11 -7.58 -4.81 12.25
C TRP A 11 -6.33 -5.02 11.39
N LEU A 12 -5.93 -4.01 10.60
CA LEU A 12 -4.68 -4.06 9.81
C LEU A 12 -3.46 -4.16 10.73
N LEU A 13 -3.42 -3.34 11.78
CA LEU A 13 -2.33 -3.35 12.76
C LEU A 13 -2.22 -4.72 13.45
N ARG A 14 -3.35 -5.27 13.92
CA ARG A 14 -3.38 -6.61 14.53
C ARG A 14 -2.93 -7.70 13.56
N ALA A 15 -3.48 -7.70 12.35
CA ALA A 15 -3.11 -8.63 11.30
C ALA A 15 -1.62 -8.60 10.99
N SER A 16 -1.02 -7.40 10.98
CA SER A 16 0.41 -7.26 10.70
C SER A 16 1.32 -7.87 11.78
N CYS A 17 0.88 -7.90 13.03
CA CYS A 17 1.60 -8.58 14.11
C CYS A 17 1.49 -10.10 14.05
N GLU A 18 0.55 -10.63 13.27
CA GLU A 18 0.30 -12.07 13.12
C GLU A 18 1.01 -12.65 11.89
N VAL A 19 1.60 -11.82 11.04
CA VAL A 19 2.38 -12.28 9.88
C VAL A 19 3.77 -12.71 10.33
N GLY A 20 4.05 -14.01 10.21
CA GLY A 20 5.36 -14.58 10.52
C GLY A 20 6.45 -14.13 9.52
N GLN A 21 7.70 -14.11 9.98
CA GLN A 21 8.87 -13.74 9.17
C GLN A 21 9.06 -14.64 7.95
N ASP A 22 8.67 -15.91 8.05
CA ASP A 22 8.67 -16.91 7.00
C ASP A 22 7.76 -16.57 5.81
N TYR A 23 6.80 -15.67 5.99
CA TYR A 23 5.95 -15.16 4.90
C TYR A 23 6.59 -14.03 4.10
N PHE A 24 7.74 -13.52 4.52
CA PHE A 24 8.35 -12.38 3.84
C PHE A 24 9.87 -12.37 3.79
N GLN A 25 10.55 -13.30 4.45
CA GLN A 25 11.97 -13.59 4.27
C GLN A 25 12.11 -15.06 3.89
N LEU A 26 11.85 -15.36 2.63
CA LEU A 26 11.83 -16.73 2.14
C LEU A 26 13.25 -17.22 1.83
N PRO A 27 13.68 -18.36 2.40
CA PRO A 27 14.91 -19.01 1.98
C PRO A 27 14.84 -19.38 0.50
N VAL A 28 15.93 -19.16 -0.23
CA VAL A 28 16.02 -19.49 -1.65
C VAL A 28 17.18 -20.46 -1.85
N ALA A 29 16.95 -21.57 -2.54
CA ALA A 29 17.98 -22.56 -2.81
C ALA A 29 19.19 -21.90 -3.52
N GLY A 30 20.37 -22.04 -2.92
CA GLY A 30 21.62 -21.47 -3.45
C GLY A 30 21.89 -20.02 -3.03
N LEU A 31 21.05 -19.41 -2.20
CA LEU A 31 21.34 -18.12 -1.57
C LEU A 31 21.54 -18.29 -0.06
N GLU A 32 22.53 -17.58 0.47
CA GLU A 32 22.82 -17.54 1.90
C GLU A 32 21.77 -16.69 2.63
N GLU A 33 21.38 -15.56 2.03
CA GLU A 33 20.38 -14.65 2.59
C GLU A 33 18.97 -14.89 2.02
N PRO A 34 17.93 -14.84 2.88
CA PRO A 34 16.55 -14.95 2.44
C PRO A 34 16.15 -13.74 1.59
N GLN A 35 15.20 -13.95 0.67
CA GLN A 35 14.69 -12.87 -0.18
C GLN A 35 13.36 -12.33 0.33
N TYR A 36 13.23 -11.00 0.27
CA TYR A 36 11.95 -10.34 0.46
C TYR A 36 10.97 -10.70 -0.66
N ARG A 37 9.78 -11.17 -0.28
CA ARG A 37 8.72 -11.54 -1.24
C ARG A 37 7.42 -10.81 -0.90
N GLU A 38 7.31 -9.59 -1.43
CA GLU A 38 6.17 -8.67 -1.24
C GLU A 38 4.81 -9.35 -1.43
N ARG A 39 4.62 -10.14 -2.49
CA ARG A 39 3.33 -10.82 -2.74
C ARG A 39 2.99 -11.88 -1.69
N VAL A 40 3.97 -12.60 -1.16
CA VAL A 40 3.75 -13.64 -0.14
C VAL A 40 3.32 -12.98 1.17
N TYR A 41 3.99 -11.89 1.54
CA TYR A 41 3.58 -11.04 2.66
C TYR A 41 2.14 -10.55 2.47
N CYS A 42 1.81 -10.02 1.29
CA CYS A 42 0.47 -9.49 1.01
C CYS A 42 -0.63 -10.55 1.13
N TYR A 43 -0.39 -11.79 0.72
CA TYR A 43 -1.39 -12.86 0.86
C TYR A 43 -1.65 -13.24 2.31
N GLU A 44 -0.60 -13.37 3.12
CA GLU A 44 -0.78 -13.67 4.54
C GLU A 44 -1.40 -12.50 5.29
N LEU A 45 -0.96 -11.28 5.02
CA LEU A 45 -1.55 -10.08 5.61
C LEU A 45 -3.03 -9.95 5.23
N TYR A 46 -3.40 -10.21 3.98
CA TYR A 46 -4.80 -10.24 3.56
C TYR A 46 -5.60 -11.28 4.33
N HIS A 47 -5.06 -12.49 4.49
CA HIS A 47 -5.71 -13.56 5.24
C HIS A 47 -5.95 -13.15 6.70
N ARG A 48 -4.93 -12.69 7.41
CA ARG A 48 -5.03 -12.23 8.81
C ARG A 48 -5.96 -11.04 8.96
N TRP A 49 -5.91 -10.08 8.04
CA TRP A 49 -6.80 -8.93 8.08
C TRP A 49 -8.26 -9.35 7.87
N ARG A 50 -8.51 -10.35 7.03
CA ARG A 50 -9.84 -10.93 6.83
C ARG A 50 -10.35 -11.70 8.04
N THR A 51 -9.50 -12.34 8.84
CA THR A 51 -9.97 -13.04 10.05
C THR A 51 -10.48 -12.09 11.13
N HIS A 52 -9.99 -10.85 11.15
CA HIS A 52 -10.49 -9.79 12.04
C HIS A 52 -11.74 -9.06 11.50
N TRP A 53 -12.15 -9.34 10.26
CA TRP A 53 -13.19 -8.59 9.57
C TRP A 53 -14.58 -8.91 10.13
N ALA A 54 -15.26 -7.91 10.70
CA ALA A 54 -16.58 -8.12 11.29
C ALA A 54 -17.65 -8.49 10.24
N ARG A 55 -18.52 -9.45 10.58
CA ARG A 55 -19.57 -10.00 9.68
C ARG A 55 -20.51 -8.93 9.10
N HIS A 56 -20.80 -7.88 9.86
CA HIS A 56 -21.72 -6.80 9.47
C HIS A 56 -21.00 -5.49 9.13
N PHE A 57 -19.69 -5.56 8.85
CA PHE A 57 -18.95 -4.38 8.40
C PHE A 57 -19.39 -4.02 6.97
N PRO A 58 -19.76 -2.76 6.69
CA PRO A 58 -20.36 -2.38 5.41
C PRO A 58 -19.36 -2.37 4.24
N PHE A 59 -18.06 -2.39 4.53
CA PHE A 59 -17.01 -2.40 3.50
C PHE A 59 -16.45 -3.80 3.29
N SER A 60 -15.99 -4.05 2.07
CA SER A 60 -15.25 -5.24 1.67
C SER A 60 -13.77 -4.93 1.53
N LEU A 61 -12.92 -5.79 2.09
CA LEU A 61 -11.49 -5.82 1.83
C LEU A 61 -11.19 -6.66 0.58
N ALA A 62 -10.48 -6.11 -0.39
CA ALA A 62 -10.05 -6.81 -1.59
C ALA A 62 -8.55 -6.65 -1.80
N GLY A 63 -7.90 -7.71 -2.28
CA GLY A 63 -6.54 -7.67 -2.77
C GLY A 63 -6.50 -7.44 -4.27
N GLU A 64 -5.50 -6.71 -4.74
CA GLU A 64 -5.03 -6.82 -6.13
C GLU A 64 -6.11 -6.51 -7.21
N ILE A 65 -7.03 -5.57 -6.93
CA ILE A 65 -8.11 -5.22 -7.88
C ILE A 65 -7.57 -4.46 -9.08
N ASP A 66 -7.77 -5.04 -10.27
CA ASP A 66 -7.50 -4.37 -11.54
C ASP A 66 -8.50 -3.22 -11.78
N LYS A 67 -7.97 -2.03 -12.06
CA LYS A 67 -8.74 -0.81 -12.34
C LYS A 67 -8.71 -0.39 -13.81
N GLN A 68 -8.05 -1.14 -14.70
CA GLN A 68 -7.93 -0.79 -16.12
C GLN A 68 -9.27 -0.59 -16.82
N ARG A 69 -10.30 -1.35 -16.43
CA ARG A 69 -11.67 -1.24 -16.98
C ARG A 69 -12.61 -0.36 -16.15
N HIS A 70 -12.12 0.27 -15.08
CA HIS A 70 -12.96 1.09 -14.20
C HIS A 70 -13.43 2.34 -14.95
N PRO A 71 -14.73 2.66 -15.01
CA PRO A 71 -15.25 3.76 -15.84
C PRO A 71 -14.72 5.14 -15.42
N LEU A 72 -14.36 5.33 -14.15
CA LEU A 72 -13.98 6.64 -13.58
C LEU A 72 -12.50 6.77 -13.21
N ILE A 73 -11.77 5.66 -13.04
CA ILE A 73 -10.41 5.63 -12.45
C ILE A 73 -9.50 4.81 -13.37
N ARG A 74 -9.57 5.10 -14.68
CA ARG A 74 -8.73 4.43 -15.68
C ARG A 74 -7.27 4.83 -15.49
N ASN A 75 -6.35 3.92 -15.78
CA ASN A 75 -4.91 4.15 -15.80
C ASN A 75 -4.23 4.39 -14.44
N LEU A 76 -4.92 4.18 -13.32
CA LEU A 76 -4.21 4.04 -12.04
C LEU A 76 -3.62 2.63 -11.92
N THR A 77 -2.49 2.53 -11.23
CA THR A 77 -1.85 1.24 -10.93
C THR A 77 -2.80 0.35 -10.12
N LYS A 78 -2.51 -0.95 -10.10
CA LYS A 78 -3.26 -1.88 -9.27
C LYS A 78 -2.74 -1.78 -7.83
N PRO A 79 -3.56 -1.38 -6.85
CA PRO A 79 -3.11 -1.36 -5.46
C PRO A 79 -3.03 -2.77 -4.90
N ASP A 80 -2.23 -2.93 -3.85
CA ASP A 80 -2.15 -4.18 -3.11
C ASP A 80 -3.47 -4.48 -2.39
N PHE A 81 -4.00 -3.50 -1.65
CA PHE A 81 -5.29 -3.62 -0.98
C PHE A 81 -6.22 -2.43 -1.19
N LEU A 82 -7.51 -2.74 -1.04
CA LEU A 82 -8.62 -1.82 -1.24
C LEU A 82 -9.74 -2.19 -0.26
N VAL A 83 -10.24 -1.20 0.48
CA VAL A 83 -11.45 -1.30 1.32
C VAL A 83 -12.52 -0.38 0.74
N HIS A 84 -13.61 -0.96 0.24
CA HIS A 84 -14.69 -0.21 -0.43
C HIS A 84 -16.04 -0.91 -0.31
N ILE A 85 -17.10 -0.24 -0.72
CA ILE A 85 -18.41 -0.87 -0.95
C ILE A 85 -18.50 -1.26 -2.44
N PRO A 86 -18.52 -2.57 -2.78
CA PRO A 86 -18.62 -3.01 -4.18
C PRO A 86 -19.85 -2.42 -4.88
N GLY A 87 -19.68 -2.00 -6.14
CA GLY A 87 -20.74 -1.39 -6.94
C GLY A 87 -21.04 0.07 -6.60
N GLN A 88 -20.34 0.67 -5.63
CA GLN A 88 -20.49 2.07 -5.24
C GLN A 88 -19.15 2.80 -5.31
N MET A 89 -19.18 4.13 -5.44
CA MET A 89 -17.98 4.99 -5.36
C MET A 89 -17.56 5.32 -3.91
N MET A 90 -18.03 4.53 -2.94
CA MET A 90 -17.65 4.66 -1.53
C MET A 90 -16.40 3.83 -1.26
N ASN A 91 -15.22 4.44 -1.43
CA ASN A 91 -13.95 3.80 -1.11
C ASN A 91 -13.36 4.39 0.18
N LEU A 92 -13.07 3.51 1.14
CA LEU A 92 -12.60 3.88 2.47
C LEU A 92 -11.07 4.01 2.49
N LEU A 93 -10.38 2.95 2.07
CA LEU A 93 -8.94 2.83 2.25
C LEU A 93 -8.31 2.15 1.03
N ILE A 94 -7.16 2.66 0.63
CA ILE A 94 -6.25 2.00 -0.31
C ILE A 94 -4.90 1.82 0.37
N VAL A 95 -4.25 0.67 0.12
CA VAL A 95 -2.97 0.35 0.71
C VAL A 95 -2.00 -0.09 -0.38
N GLU A 96 -0.81 0.49 -0.36
CA GLU A 96 0.35 0.05 -1.13
C GLU A 96 1.39 -0.48 -0.14
N VAL A 97 1.92 -1.67 -0.38
CA VAL A 97 2.81 -2.40 0.52
C VAL A 97 4.21 -2.45 -0.07
N LYS A 98 5.25 -2.14 0.73
CA LYS A 98 6.65 -2.29 0.32
C LYS A 98 7.51 -2.92 1.42
N PRO A 99 8.50 -3.75 1.07
CA PRO A 99 9.50 -4.17 2.03
C PRO A 99 10.40 -2.99 2.42
N GLY A 100 10.88 -3.02 3.65
CA GLY A 100 11.72 -1.98 4.23
C GLY A 100 13.05 -1.77 3.54
N ASN A 101 13.58 -2.80 2.89
CA ASN A 101 14.87 -2.76 2.19
C ASN A 101 14.77 -2.17 0.77
N ARG A 102 13.61 -1.63 0.38
CA ARG A 102 13.41 -1.06 -0.95
C ARG A 102 14.04 0.34 -1.06
N ASP A 103 14.49 0.68 -2.27
CA ASP A 103 15.04 1.99 -2.56
C ASP A 103 14.03 3.11 -2.29
N ILE A 104 14.49 4.18 -1.64
CA ILE A 104 13.66 5.29 -1.21
C ILE A 104 13.12 6.08 -2.41
N ALA A 105 13.89 6.24 -3.49
CA ALA A 105 13.41 6.94 -4.68
C ALA A 105 12.29 6.15 -5.38
N GLU A 106 12.37 4.81 -5.39
CA GLU A 106 11.27 3.95 -5.81
C GLU A 106 10.05 4.09 -4.90
N MET A 107 10.22 4.02 -3.57
CA MET A 107 9.12 4.22 -2.62
C MET A 107 8.42 5.58 -2.84
N MET A 108 9.17 6.63 -3.14
CA MET A 108 8.62 7.96 -3.43
C MET A 108 7.79 8.00 -4.71
N LYS A 109 8.15 7.22 -5.74
CA LYS A 109 7.34 7.08 -6.96
C LYS A 109 6.01 6.39 -6.66
N ASP A 110 6.05 5.33 -5.85
CA ASP A 110 4.84 4.60 -5.45
C ASP A 110 3.95 5.49 -4.56
N LEU A 111 4.53 6.25 -3.63
CA LEU A 111 3.79 7.21 -2.80
C LEU A 111 3.08 8.28 -3.65
N ARG A 112 3.75 8.83 -4.67
CA ARG A 112 3.12 9.78 -5.62
C ARG A 112 1.93 9.14 -6.33
N THR A 113 2.07 7.90 -6.77
CA THR A 113 0.97 7.15 -7.39
C THR A 113 -0.18 6.93 -6.40
N LEU A 114 0.13 6.58 -5.16
CA LEU A 114 -0.84 6.41 -4.08
C LEU A 114 -1.62 7.71 -3.80
N THR A 115 -0.97 8.87 -3.83
CA THR A 115 -1.68 10.16 -3.67
C THR A 115 -2.69 10.43 -4.79
N ALA A 116 -2.47 9.89 -5.99
CA ALA A 116 -3.42 10.06 -7.10
C ALA A 116 -4.78 9.41 -6.81
N PHE A 117 -4.81 8.33 -6.02
CA PHE A 117 -6.07 7.69 -5.61
C PHE A 117 -6.92 8.58 -4.71
N ARG A 118 -6.33 9.52 -3.99
CA ARG A 118 -7.07 10.45 -3.12
C ARG A 118 -7.59 11.69 -3.85
N ARG A 119 -7.23 11.88 -5.12
CA ARG A 119 -7.71 13.01 -5.93
C ARG A 119 -9.20 12.89 -6.22
N GLU A 120 -9.81 14.03 -6.54
CA GLU A 120 -11.21 14.08 -6.93
C GLU A 120 -11.39 13.68 -8.39
N PHE A 121 -12.40 12.84 -8.66
CA PHE A 121 -12.75 12.40 -10.02
C PHE A 121 -14.17 12.84 -10.40
N GLY A 122 -14.48 14.13 -10.26
CA GLY A 122 -15.77 14.72 -10.65
C GLY A 122 -16.97 14.35 -9.75
N VAL A 123 -16.77 13.46 -8.76
CA VAL A 123 -17.77 13.02 -7.77
C VAL A 123 -17.30 13.25 -6.32
N GLY A 124 -16.27 14.09 -6.13
CA GLY A 124 -15.58 14.29 -4.85
C GLY A 124 -14.35 13.39 -4.69
N LYS A 125 -13.79 13.38 -3.47
CA LYS A 125 -12.61 12.56 -3.12
C LYS A 125 -12.92 11.08 -3.30
N ASN A 126 -11.99 10.36 -3.93
CA ASN A 126 -12.21 8.97 -4.32
C ASN A 126 -11.95 7.97 -3.18
N TYR A 127 -10.94 8.21 -2.34
CA TYR A 127 -10.64 7.41 -1.13
C TYR A 127 -10.46 8.30 0.09
N ASP A 128 -11.05 7.91 1.23
CA ASP A 128 -10.91 8.67 2.48
C ASP A 128 -9.46 8.69 2.97
N ALA A 129 -8.81 7.52 2.96
CA ALA A 129 -7.43 7.33 3.38
C ALA A 129 -6.61 6.53 2.36
N ALA A 130 -5.30 6.73 2.42
CA ALA A 130 -4.33 5.95 1.68
C ALA A 130 -3.12 5.66 2.56
N TYR A 131 -2.74 4.39 2.67
CA TYR A 131 -1.62 3.95 3.48
C TYR A 131 -0.49 3.42 2.62
N PHE A 132 0.71 3.90 2.92
CA PHE A 132 1.95 3.32 2.44
C PHE A 132 2.50 2.45 3.56
N TRP A 133 2.35 1.14 3.39
CA TRP A 133 2.59 0.15 4.43
C TRP A 133 3.96 -0.49 4.26
N ILE A 134 4.85 -0.24 5.21
CA ILE A 134 6.23 -0.73 5.16
C ILE A 134 6.41 -1.82 6.21
N TYR A 135 7.02 -2.94 5.81
CA TYR A 135 7.26 -4.09 6.70
C TYR A 135 8.72 -4.54 6.66
N GLY A 136 9.13 -5.32 7.66
CA GLY A 136 10.46 -5.94 7.71
C GLY A 136 11.61 -5.00 8.07
N LEU A 137 11.31 -3.82 8.63
CA LEU A 137 12.33 -2.94 9.23
C LEU A 137 12.50 -3.25 10.71
N ASP A 138 13.74 -3.23 11.16
CA ASP A 138 14.06 -3.08 12.58
C ASP A 138 14.00 -1.58 12.98
N SER A 139 14.35 -1.30 14.24
CA SER A 139 14.31 0.06 14.77
C SER A 139 15.28 1.01 14.03
N ASP A 140 16.43 0.51 13.62
CA ASP A 140 17.46 1.32 12.97
C ASP A 140 17.07 1.65 11.52
N GLY A 141 16.55 0.67 10.78
CA GLY A 141 16.00 0.86 9.44
C GLY A 141 14.82 1.85 9.45
N TRP A 142 13.96 1.79 10.47
CA TRP A 142 12.88 2.75 10.63
C TRP A 142 13.37 4.17 10.91
N ASN A 143 14.38 4.32 11.77
CA ASN A 143 14.99 5.61 12.07
C ASN A 143 15.68 6.21 10.84
N ALA A 144 16.39 5.39 10.04
CA ALA A 144 17.01 5.82 8.79
C ALA A 144 15.98 6.34 7.78
N LEU A 145 14.86 5.65 7.64
CA LEU A 145 13.77 6.06 6.76
C LEU A 145 13.13 7.39 7.22
N ARG A 146 12.91 7.56 8.53
CA ARG A 146 12.38 8.82 9.10
C ARG A 146 13.35 10.00 8.99
N GLY A 147 14.65 9.73 9.01
CA GLY A 147 15.71 10.74 8.96
C GLY A 147 15.93 11.35 7.57
N TYR A 148 15.27 10.84 6.52
CA TYR A 148 15.45 11.35 5.15
C TYR A 148 14.89 12.78 5.01
N PRO A 149 15.74 13.80 4.73
CA PRO A 149 15.29 15.18 4.72
C PRO A 149 14.36 15.48 3.54
N GLU A 150 13.30 16.27 3.78
CA GLU A 150 12.31 16.67 2.77
C GLU A 150 12.94 17.31 1.51
N SER A 151 14.08 17.99 1.67
CA SER A 151 14.81 18.63 0.56
C SER A 151 15.41 17.62 -0.43
N SER A 152 15.72 16.39 0.03
CA SER A 152 16.15 15.28 -0.83
C SER A 152 14.97 14.64 -1.58
N LEU A 153 13.75 14.77 -1.05
CA LEU A 153 12.53 14.25 -1.67
C LEU A 153 12.13 15.06 -2.91
N LEU A 154 12.36 16.38 -2.90
CA LEU A 154 12.01 17.28 -4.01
C LEU A 154 12.93 17.13 -5.24
N LYS A 155 14.23 16.88 -5.03
CA LYS A 155 15.22 16.75 -6.12
C LYS A 155 14.98 15.52 -7.02
N SER A 156 14.44 14.43 -6.46
CA SER A 156 14.11 13.22 -7.23
C SER A 156 12.95 13.43 -8.23
N SER A 157 12.05 14.37 -7.96
CA SER A 157 10.86 14.61 -8.80
C SER A 157 11.17 15.42 -10.07
N ALA A 158 12.19 16.29 -10.02
CA ALA A 158 12.59 17.14 -11.13
C ALA A 158 13.34 16.37 -12.24
N ALA A 159 14.03 15.28 -11.89
CA ALA A 159 14.78 14.47 -12.85
C ALA A 159 13.89 13.60 -13.77
N SER A 160 12.65 13.33 -13.37
CA SER A 160 11.71 12.49 -14.15
C SER A 160 10.84 13.23 -15.16
N PHE A 161 11.00 14.56 -15.34
CA PHE A 161 10.15 15.36 -16.24
C PHE A 161 10.87 15.87 -17.51
N THR A 162 12.13 15.48 -17.75
CA THR A 162 12.86 15.86 -18.96
C THR A 162 13.31 14.63 -19.75
N SER A 163 12.42 14.09 -20.59
CA SER A 163 12.76 13.49 -21.89
C SER A 163 11.50 12.93 -22.56
N GLY A 164 11.01 13.64 -23.58
CA GLY A 164 9.85 13.21 -24.35
C GLY A 164 9.35 14.24 -25.35
N SER A 165 10.26 14.91 -26.06
CA SER A 165 9.92 15.67 -27.28
C SER A 165 11.17 15.77 -28.14
N GLY A 166 11.33 14.78 -29.02
CA GLY A 166 12.16 14.80 -30.21
C GLY A 166 11.30 14.33 -31.36
#